data_AF-A0A7S1WKM8-F1
#
_entry.id   AF-A0A7S1WKM8-F1
#
_cell.length_a   1.000
_cell.length_b   1.000
_cell.length_c   1.000
_cell.angle_alpha   90.00
_cell.angle_beta   90.00
_cell.angle_gamma   90.00
#
_symmetry.space_group_name_H-M   'P 1'
#
loop_
_entity.id
_entity.type
_entity.pdbx_description
1 polymer ?
#
loop_
_entity_poly.entity_id
_entity_poly.type
_entity_poly.pdbx_seq_one_letter_code
_entity_poly.pdbx_strand_id
1 'polypeptide(L)'
;RDKYADSLKGWTAELESALSAAVSLKLPEPYIKHGGTNIGRSLAFDNVNRKMEARRNLGVADPGQMREIGCSYSPMETYAVSKLQRTGVIVKVHPPFSAMQKKMKVTIRALANGGVELIVNVVQGKHQTQVKTMSISEDRLTEMKRAEKSEHTDIPSDEDPFLTCVSSAFTQLVSKVRENTA
;
A
#
# COMPACT_ATOMS: atom_id res chain seq x y z
N ARG A 1 -51.75 51.65 6.64
CA ARG A 1 -50.43 51.48 7.28
C ARG A 1 -50.52 50.58 8.51
N ASP A 2 -51.56 50.72 9.33
CA ASP A 2 -51.69 49.97 10.60
C ASP A 2 -51.86 48.46 10.43
N LYS A 3 -52.63 48.01 9.43
CA LYS A 3 -52.77 46.57 9.12
C LYS A 3 -51.44 45.87 8.81
N TYR A 4 -50.49 46.60 8.20
CA TYR A 4 -49.17 46.05 7.89
C TYR A 4 -48.30 45.94 9.14
N ALA A 5 -48.41 46.90 10.06
CA ALA A 5 -47.70 46.86 11.34
C ALA A 5 -48.21 45.72 12.25
N ASP A 6 -49.52 45.45 12.22
CA ASP A 6 -50.12 44.33 12.96
C ASP A 6 -49.73 42.98 12.36
N SER A 7 -49.68 42.85 11.02
CA SER A 7 -49.16 41.64 10.37
C SER A 7 -47.68 41.41 10.67
N LEU A 8 -46.87 42.48 10.75
CA LEU A 8 -45.45 42.37 11.08
C LEU A 8 -45.23 41.82 12.49
N LYS A 9 -46.01 42.29 13.47
CA LYS A 9 -45.96 41.78 14.84
C LYS A 9 -46.37 40.31 14.93
N GLY A 10 -47.39 39.90 14.18
CA GLY A 10 -47.81 38.50 14.09
C GLY A 10 -46.69 37.61 13.54
N TRP A 11 -46.06 38.02 12.44
CA TRP A 11 -44.97 37.26 11.83
C TRP A 11 -43.73 37.19 12.72
N THR A 12 -43.36 38.27 13.42
CA THR A 12 -42.22 38.23 14.34
C THR A 12 -42.45 37.25 15.49
N ALA A 13 -43.66 37.21 16.05
CA ALA A 13 -44.01 36.29 17.13
C ALA A 13 -44.01 34.82 16.66
N GLU A 14 -44.46 34.57 15.43
CA GLU A 14 -44.44 33.25 14.81
C GLU A 14 -43.00 32.78 14.54
N LEU A 15 -42.12 33.68 14.08
CA LEU A 15 -40.72 33.41 13.81
C LEU A 15 -39.93 33.12 15.10
N GLU A 16 -40.19 33.87 16.17
CA GLU A 16 -39.63 33.61 17.49
C GLU A 16 -40.09 32.26 18.07
N SER A 17 -41.37 31.93 17.87
CA SER A 17 -41.93 30.63 18.29
C SER A 17 -41.31 29.47 17.52
N ALA A 18 -41.13 29.62 16.20
CA ALA A 18 -40.47 28.63 15.36
C ALA A 18 -38.97 28.47 15.71
N LEU A 19 -38.29 29.56 16.03
CA LEU A 19 -36.89 29.55 16.50
C LEU A 19 -36.77 28.83 17.84
N SER A 20 -37.65 29.13 18.80
CA SER A 20 -37.69 28.44 20.09
C SER A 20 -37.98 26.93 19.92
N ALA A 21 -38.88 26.57 19.01
CA ALA A 21 -39.17 25.18 18.68
C ALA A 21 -37.94 24.48 18.06
N ALA A 22 -37.24 25.13 17.13
CA ALA A 22 -36.01 24.63 16.51
C ALA A 22 -34.87 24.43 17.51
N VAL A 23 -34.75 25.30 18.51
CA VAL A 23 -33.77 25.16 19.60
C VAL A 23 -34.17 24.04 20.58
N SER A 24 -35.46 23.79 20.75
CA SER A 24 -36.00 22.77 21.66
C SER A 24 -36.02 21.35 21.08
N LEU A 25 -35.74 21.20 19.78
CA LEU A 25 -35.66 19.92 19.07
C LEU A 25 -34.48 19.11 19.61
N LYS A 26 -34.76 18.29 20.62
CA LYS A 26 -33.85 17.26 21.10
C LYS A 26 -33.84 16.10 20.09
N LEU A 27 -32.63 15.68 19.70
CA LEU A 27 -32.44 14.49 18.88
C LEU A 27 -33.02 13.25 19.62
N PRO A 28 -33.63 12.29 18.90
CA PRO A 28 -34.10 11.05 19.52
C PRO A 28 -32.97 10.34 20.26
N GLU A 29 -33.27 9.73 21.42
CA GLU A 29 -32.30 9.02 22.28
C GLU A 29 -31.28 8.10 21.58
N PRO A 30 -31.59 7.33 20.52
CA PRO A 30 -30.58 6.50 19.84
C PRO A 30 -29.41 7.33 19.28
N TYR A 31 -29.64 8.59 18.91
CA TYR A 31 -28.59 9.48 18.41
C TYR A 31 -27.83 10.20 19.54
N ILE A 32 -28.49 10.46 20.68
CA ILE A 32 -27.83 11.03 21.87
C ILE A 32 -26.94 9.99 22.55
N LYS A 33 -27.36 8.72 22.62
CA LYS A 33 -26.56 7.63 23.22
C LYS A 33 -25.30 7.29 22.40
N HIS A 34 -25.27 7.61 21.11
CA HIS A 34 -24.09 7.47 20.27
C HIS A 34 -23.26 8.76 20.14
N GLY A 35 -23.83 9.91 20.51
CA GLY A 35 -23.14 11.21 20.43
C GLY A 35 -22.74 11.87 21.75
N GLY A 36 -23.30 11.42 22.88
CA GLY A 36 -23.22 12.13 24.16
C GLY A 36 -22.02 11.84 25.05
N THR A 37 -21.13 10.91 24.69
CA THR A 37 -19.95 10.59 25.53
C THR A 37 -18.60 10.78 24.83
N ASN A 38 -18.53 11.02 23.52
CA ASN A 38 -17.23 11.09 22.81
C ASN A 38 -17.18 11.98 21.55
N ILE A 39 -18.13 12.89 21.31
CA ILE A 39 -18.06 13.82 20.16
C ILE A 39 -17.28 15.08 20.56
N GLY A 40 -15.96 14.97 20.45
CA GLY A 40 -15.08 16.12 20.56
C GLY A 40 -13.63 15.84 20.19
N ARG A 41 -13.18 14.57 20.15
CA ARG A 41 -11.76 14.32 19.87
C ARG A 41 -11.33 12.99 19.28
N SER A 42 -12.26 12.18 18.77
CA SER A 42 -11.82 11.12 17.88
C SER A 42 -12.82 10.99 16.76
N LEU A 43 -12.52 11.69 15.67
CA LEU A 43 -13.12 11.37 14.38
C LEU A 43 -12.96 9.86 14.21
N ALA A 44 -14.01 9.14 13.84
CA ALA A 44 -13.92 7.69 13.60
C ALA A 44 -12.72 7.36 12.67
N PHE A 45 -12.38 8.31 11.79
CA PHE A 45 -11.20 8.31 10.94
C PHE A 45 -9.86 8.38 11.68
N ASP A 46 -9.71 9.14 12.77
CA ASP A 46 -8.46 9.18 13.57
C ASP A 46 -8.23 7.86 14.30
N ASN A 47 -9.29 7.24 14.85
CA ASN A 47 -9.19 5.92 15.44
C ASN A 47 -8.89 4.84 14.39
N VAL A 48 -9.44 4.95 13.18
CA VAL A 48 -9.11 4.06 12.06
C VAL A 48 -7.68 4.30 11.57
N ASN A 49 -7.23 5.56 11.45
CA ASN A 49 -5.86 5.90 11.05
C ASN A 49 -4.86 5.40 12.09
N ARG A 50 -5.14 5.59 13.38
CA ARG A 50 -4.29 5.13 14.47
C ARG A 50 -4.26 3.60 14.57
N LYS A 51 -5.37 2.92 14.28
CA LYS A 51 -5.40 1.46 14.13
C LYS A 51 -4.63 0.99 12.89
N MET A 52 -4.73 1.70 11.77
CA MET A 52 -3.94 1.41 10.56
C MET A 52 -2.46 1.66 10.76
N GLU A 53 -2.06 2.76 11.40
CA GLU A 53 -0.67 3.08 11.74
C GLU A 53 -0.11 2.08 12.75
N ALA A 54 -0.86 1.70 13.78
CA ALA A 54 -0.45 0.65 14.71
C ALA A 54 -0.23 -0.69 13.98
N ARG A 55 -1.14 -1.08 13.08
CA ARG A 55 -0.99 -2.28 12.24
C ARG A 55 0.19 -2.18 11.26
N ARG A 56 0.47 -0.98 10.74
CA ARG A 56 1.58 -0.71 9.83
C ARG A 56 2.93 -0.71 10.55
N ASN A 57 2.98 -0.20 11.78
CA ASN A 57 4.18 -0.14 12.63
C ASN A 57 4.52 -1.48 13.28
N LEU A 58 3.55 -2.38 13.47
CA LEU A 58 3.76 -3.75 13.93
C LEU A 58 4.36 -4.67 12.86
N GLY A 59 4.43 -4.25 11.59
CA GLY A 59 5.07 -5.02 10.51
C GLY A 59 4.39 -6.34 10.16
N VAL A 60 3.28 -6.68 10.81
CA VAL A 60 2.58 -7.96 10.66
C VAL A 60 1.12 -7.66 10.35
N ALA A 61 0.82 -7.55 9.06
CA ALA A 61 -0.49 -7.95 8.60
C ALA A 61 -0.48 -9.47 8.69
N ASP A 62 -1.03 -10.02 9.77
CA ASP A 62 -1.09 -11.45 10.01
C ASP A 62 -1.70 -12.14 8.76
N PRO A 63 -0.93 -12.92 8.00
CA PRO A 63 -1.39 -13.48 6.72
C PRO A 63 -2.63 -14.36 6.89
N GLY A 64 -2.82 -14.95 8.08
CA GLY A 64 -4.02 -15.70 8.44
C GLY A 64 -5.28 -14.82 8.46
N GLN A 65 -5.23 -13.68 9.15
CA GLN A 65 -6.38 -12.78 9.28
C GLN A 65 -6.75 -12.09 7.96
N MET A 66 -5.79 -11.85 7.06
CA MET A 66 -6.09 -11.29 5.73
C MET A 66 -6.79 -12.30 4.82
N ARG A 67 -6.47 -13.60 4.93
CA ARG A 67 -7.14 -14.67 4.18
C ARG A 67 -8.60 -14.84 4.61
N GLU A 68 -8.89 -14.71 5.91
CA GLU A 68 -10.27 -14.76 6.44
C GLU A 68 -11.17 -13.64 5.89
N ILE A 69 -10.58 -12.50 5.53
CA ILE A 69 -11.30 -11.35 4.95
C ILE A 69 -11.38 -11.43 3.41
N GLY A 70 -10.88 -12.52 2.81
CA GLY A 70 -10.86 -12.69 1.35
C GLY A 70 -9.84 -11.82 0.61
N CYS A 71 -8.86 -11.26 1.32
CA CYS A 71 -7.78 -10.48 0.69
C CYS A 71 -6.67 -11.42 0.20
N SER A 72 -6.33 -11.34 -1.09
CA SER A 72 -5.21 -12.08 -1.67
C SER A 72 -3.89 -11.54 -1.12
N TYR A 73 -3.19 -12.34 -0.32
CA TYR A 73 -1.87 -11.98 0.20
C TYR A 73 -0.78 -12.41 -0.78
N SER A 74 0.02 -11.45 -1.26
CA SER A 74 1.19 -11.72 -2.09
C SER A 74 2.45 -11.28 -1.35
N PRO A 75 3.32 -12.22 -0.93
CA PRO A 75 4.59 -11.91 -0.30
C PRO A 75 5.38 -10.93 -1.15
N MET A 76 5.80 -9.81 -0.56
CA MET A 76 6.62 -8.83 -1.25
C MET A 76 7.69 -8.23 -0.35
N GLU A 77 8.89 -8.07 -0.89
CA GLU A 77 9.98 -7.43 -0.17
C GLU A 77 10.77 -6.50 -1.10
N THR A 78 11.21 -5.37 -0.55
CA THR A 78 11.90 -4.33 -1.33
C THR A 78 13.36 -4.22 -0.92
N TYR A 79 14.24 -4.35 -1.91
CA TYR A 79 15.68 -4.33 -1.74
C TYR A 79 16.30 -3.17 -2.52
N ALA A 80 17.31 -2.50 -1.93
CA ALA A 80 18.14 -1.56 -2.68
C ALA A 80 19.02 -2.34 -3.67
N VAL A 81 19.15 -1.85 -4.91
CA VAL A 81 19.98 -2.52 -5.94
C VAL A 81 21.44 -2.63 -5.49
N SER A 82 21.96 -1.60 -4.82
CA SER A 82 23.30 -1.61 -4.25
C SER A 82 23.52 -2.75 -3.24
N LYS A 83 22.49 -3.10 -2.45
CA LYS A 83 22.53 -4.22 -1.52
C LYS A 83 22.57 -5.55 -2.29
N LEU A 84 21.72 -5.70 -3.31
CA LEU A 84 21.66 -6.92 -4.12
C LEU A 84 22.94 -7.17 -4.92
N GLN A 85 23.64 -6.11 -5.35
CA GLN A 85 24.96 -6.24 -5.96
C GLN A 85 26.02 -6.68 -4.96
N ARG A 86 26.00 -6.09 -3.75
CA ARG A 86 26.95 -6.46 -2.69
C ARG A 86 26.78 -7.91 -2.25
N THR A 87 25.56 -8.44 -2.28
CA THR A 87 25.27 -9.85 -1.97
C THR A 87 25.47 -10.79 -3.16
N GLY A 88 25.90 -10.28 -4.33
CA GLY A 88 26.13 -11.09 -5.52
C GLY A 88 24.86 -11.62 -6.20
N VAL A 89 23.69 -11.09 -5.86
CA VAL A 89 22.42 -11.48 -6.51
C VAL A 89 22.30 -10.81 -7.87
N ILE A 90 22.58 -9.51 -7.94
CA ILE A 90 22.60 -8.74 -9.19
C ILE A 90 24.05 -8.50 -9.60
N VAL A 91 24.40 -8.87 -10.82
CA VAL A 91 25.73 -8.63 -11.39
C VAL A 91 25.79 -7.23 -11.98
N LYS A 92 24.82 -6.90 -12.84
CA LYS A 92 24.81 -5.67 -13.62
C LYS A 92 23.40 -5.16 -13.85
N VAL A 93 23.26 -3.84 -13.91
CA VAL A 93 22.09 -3.15 -14.46
C VAL A 93 22.50 -2.58 -15.81
N HIS A 94 21.71 -2.87 -16.84
CA HIS A 94 22.03 -2.47 -18.20
C HIS A 94 21.72 -0.98 -18.45
N PRO A 95 22.43 -0.31 -19.39
CA PRO A 95 22.09 1.04 -19.83
C PRO A 95 20.65 1.10 -20.41
N PRO A 96 19.93 2.24 -20.31
CA PRO A 96 20.36 3.55 -19.81
C PRO A 96 20.28 3.71 -18.28
N PHE A 97 19.83 2.69 -17.55
CA PHE A 97 19.49 2.81 -16.12
C PHE A 97 20.69 2.64 -15.18
N SER A 98 21.86 2.28 -15.72
CA SER A 98 23.11 2.10 -14.98
C SER A 98 23.50 3.34 -14.13
N ALA A 99 23.25 4.55 -14.64
CA ALA A 99 23.55 5.80 -13.92
C ALA A 99 22.67 5.98 -12.66
N MET A 100 21.46 5.41 -12.65
CA MET A 100 20.50 5.55 -11.56
C MET A 100 20.59 4.44 -10.51
N GLN A 101 21.49 3.47 -10.70
CA GLN A 101 21.61 2.26 -9.88
C GLN A 101 21.66 2.51 -8.37
N LYS A 102 22.37 3.55 -7.91
CA LYS A 102 22.48 3.88 -6.48
C LYS A 102 21.15 4.25 -5.82
N LYS A 103 20.21 4.79 -6.60
CA LYS A 103 18.90 5.25 -6.15
C LYS A 103 17.79 4.24 -6.44
N MET A 104 18.12 3.09 -7.02
CA MET A 104 17.14 2.09 -7.41
C MET A 104 16.81 1.13 -6.28
N LYS A 105 15.52 0.79 -6.18
CA LYS A 105 14.98 -0.26 -5.35
C LYS A 105 14.21 -1.24 -6.21
N VAL A 106 14.39 -2.52 -5.95
CA VAL A 106 13.68 -3.62 -6.61
C VAL A 106 12.75 -4.23 -5.58
N THR A 107 11.45 -4.21 -5.87
CA THR A 107 10.44 -4.92 -5.10
C THR A 107 10.19 -6.25 -5.77
N ILE A 108 10.41 -7.34 -5.04
CA ILE A 108 10.18 -8.71 -5.48
C ILE A 108 8.84 -9.13 -4.90
N ARG A 109 7.89 -9.49 -5.75
CA ARG A 109 6.55 -9.97 -5.36
C ARG A 109 6.38 -11.41 -5.85
N ALA A 110 6.08 -12.32 -4.93
CA ALA A 110 5.71 -13.69 -5.28
C ALA A 110 4.26 -13.72 -5.76
N LEU A 111 4.03 -14.27 -6.96
CA LEU A 111 2.70 -14.42 -7.54
C LEU A 111 2.09 -15.76 -7.11
N ALA A 112 0.75 -15.84 -7.15
CA ALA A 112 0.02 -17.06 -6.77
C ALA A 112 0.26 -18.23 -7.75
N ASN A 113 0.62 -17.93 -9.00
CA ASN A 113 0.92 -18.90 -10.06
C ASN A 113 2.37 -19.43 -9.99
N GLY A 114 3.06 -19.29 -8.87
CA GLY A 114 4.45 -19.73 -8.74
C GLY A 114 5.48 -18.85 -9.44
N GLY A 115 5.06 -17.79 -10.15
CA GLY A 115 5.94 -16.79 -10.75
C GLY A 115 6.42 -15.71 -9.77
N VAL A 116 7.21 -14.77 -10.29
CA VAL A 116 7.69 -13.60 -9.55
C VAL A 116 7.53 -12.34 -10.40
N GLU A 117 7.03 -11.29 -9.79
CA GLU A 117 7.00 -9.95 -10.37
C GLU A 117 8.10 -9.08 -9.72
N LEU A 118 8.89 -8.43 -10.56
CA LEU A 118 9.93 -7.49 -10.19
C LEU A 118 9.49 -6.08 -10.56
N ILE A 119 9.31 -5.23 -9.55
CA ILE A 119 8.95 -3.82 -9.74
C ILE A 119 10.17 -2.98 -9.39
N VAL A 120 10.73 -2.32 -10.40
CA VAL A 120 11.92 -1.49 -10.24
C VAL A 120 11.52 -0.03 -10.12
N ASN A 121 11.96 0.58 -9.03
CA ASN A 121 11.65 1.96 -8.70
C ASN A 121 12.93 2.77 -8.48
N VAL A 122 12.93 4.04 -8.91
CA VAL A 122 13.98 5.01 -8.60
C VAL A 122 13.47 5.96 -7.53
N VAL A 123 14.24 6.12 -6.45
CA VAL A 123 13.91 7.02 -5.34
C VAL A 123 14.67 8.33 -5.49
N GLN A 124 13.96 9.44 -5.61
CA GLN A 124 14.52 10.78 -5.64
C GLN A 124 13.88 11.63 -4.54
N GLY A 125 14.60 11.81 -3.43
CA GLY A 125 14.07 12.52 -2.26
C GLY A 125 12.89 11.76 -1.65
N LYS A 126 11.72 12.41 -1.58
CA LYS A 126 10.46 11.83 -1.07
C LYS A 126 9.63 11.11 -2.15
N HIS A 127 10.04 11.19 -3.41
CA HIS A 127 9.30 10.60 -4.52
C HIS A 127 9.91 9.27 -4.95
N GLN A 128 9.05 8.31 -5.29
CA GLN A 128 9.42 7.03 -5.85
C GLN A 128 8.74 6.90 -7.22
N THR A 129 9.55 6.76 -8.26
CA THR A 129 9.06 6.63 -9.64
C THR A 129 9.31 5.20 -10.12
N GLN A 130 8.28 4.54 -10.58
CA GLN A 130 8.38 3.22 -11.18
C GLN A 130 8.99 3.33 -12.57
N VAL A 131 10.05 2.55 -12.81
CA VAL A 131 10.83 2.59 -14.05
C VAL A 131 10.49 1.43 -14.96
N LYS A 132 10.44 0.21 -14.40
CA LYS A 132 10.13 -0.99 -15.17
C LYS A 132 9.47 -2.02 -14.25
N THR A 133 8.50 -2.75 -14.80
CA THR A 133 7.95 -3.97 -14.21
C THR A 133 8.33 -5.13 -15.10
N MET A 134 8.75 -6.23 -14.50
CA MET A 134 9.14 -7.44 -15.22
C MET A 134 8.52 -8.63 -14.50
N SER A 135 8.00 -9.58 -15.26
CA SER A 135 7.51 -10.85 -14.74
C SER A 135 8.47 -11.97 -15.10
N ILE A 136 8.60 -12.94 -14.20
CA ILE A 136 9.35 -14.17 -14.40
C ILE A 136 8.37 -15.31 -14.16
N SER A 137 8.20 -16.18 -15.15
CA SER A 137 7.34 -17.35 -15.05
C SER A 137 7.89 -18.39 -14.07
N GLU A 138 7.02 -19.27 -13.58
CA GLU A 138 7.41 -20.40 -12.72
C GLU A 138 8.37 -21.36 -13.44
N ASP A 139 8.12 -21.63 -14.72
CA ASP A 139 8.97 -22.50 -15.55
C ASP A 139 10.40 -21.96 -15.58
N ARG A 140 10.54 -20.66 -15.80
CA ARG A 140 11.84 -20.00 -15.85
C ARG A 140 12.53 -19.97 -14.48
N LEU A 141 11.78 -19.78 -13.39
CA LEU A 141 12.34 -19.92 -12.04
C LEU A 141 12.84 -21.34 -11.77
N THR A 142 12.14 -22.34 -12.31
CA THR A 142 12.52 -23.75 -12.19
C THR A 142 13.78 -24.06 -13.00
N GLU A 143 13.91 -23.49 -14.20
CA GLU A 143 15.14 -23.52 -14.99
C GLU A 143 16.30 -22.85 -14.24
N MET A 144 16.10 -21.64 -13.71
CA MET A 144 17.11 -20.92 -12.90
C MET A 144 17.51 -21.67 -11.63
N LYS A 145 16.64 -22.54 -11.10
CA LYS A 145 16.95 -23.40 -9.95
C LYS A 145 17.82 -24.61 -10.34
N ARG A 146 17.70 -25.08 -11.58
CA ARG A 146 18.49 -26.19 -12.16
C ARG A 146 19.80 -25.73 -12.80
N ALA A 147 19.86 -24.45 -13.18
CA ALA A 147 21.03 -23.77 -13.72
C ALA A 147 22.26 -23.88 -12.81
N GLU A 148 23.45 -23.70 -13.39
CA GLU A 148 24.69 -23.77 -12.61
C GLU A 148 24.78 -22.63 -11.59
N LYS A 149 25.51 -22.87 -10.50
CA LYS A 149 25.60 -21.90 -9.38
C LYS A 149 26.15 -20.54 -9.79
N SER A 150 27.00 -20.51 -10.82
CA SER A 150 27.63 -19.30 -11.37
C SER A 150 26.94 -18.78 -12.63
N GLU A 151 25.84 -19.40 -13.06
CA GLU A 151 25.18 -18.99 -14.30
C GLU A 151 24.53 -17.61 -14.15
N HIS A 152 24.77 -16.78 -15.16
CA HIS A 152 24.23 -15.43 -15.26
C HIS A 152 23.03 -15.45 -16.18
N THR A 153 21.91 -14.93 -15.69
CA THR A 153 20.68 -14.81 -16.47
C THR A 153 20.25 -13.36 -16.57
N ASP A 154 19.95 -12.95 -17.79
CA ASP A 154 19.41 -11.63 -18.10
C ASP A 154 17.89 -11.60 -17.95
N ILE A 155 17.37 -10.55 -17.31
CA ILE A 155 15.94 -10.36 -17.05
C ILE A 155 15.51 -8.99 -17.59
N PRO A 156 14.42 -8.90 -18.38
CA PRO A 156 13.60 -10.00 -18.91
C PRO A 156 14.31 -10.73 -20.08
N SER A 157 13.80 -11.90 -20.50
CA SER A 157 14.36 -12.65 -21.66
C SER A 157 13.85 -12.12 -22.99
N ASP A 158 12.62 -11.59 -22.97
CA ASP A 158 11.83 -11.39 -24.17
C ASP A 158 12.02 -9.97 -24.75
N GLU A 159 12.67 -9.08 -24.00
CA GLU A 159 12.97 -7.70 -24.37
C GLU A 159 14.44 -7.37 -24.08
N ASP A 160 14.83 -6.12 -24.34
CA ASP A 160 16.12 -5.59 -23.91
C ASP A 160 16.36 -5.88 -22.41
N PRO A 161 17.48 -6.57 -22.10
CA PRO A 161 17.74 -7.03 -20.76
C PRO A 161 17.95 -5.82 -19.85
N PHE A 162 17.26 -5.80 -18.72
CA PHE A 162 17.33 -4.69 -17.78
C PHE A 162 18.34 -4.96 -16.67
N LEU A 163 18.37 -6.20 -16.17
CA LEU A 163 19.31 -6.64 -15.14
C LEU A 163 19.86 -8.02 -15.45
N THR A 164 21.13 -8.24 -15.10
CA THR A 164 21.76 -9.56 -15.08
C THR A 164 21.88 -10.01 -13.64
N CYS A 165 21.35 -11.19 -13.31
CA CYS A 165 21.44 -11.78 -11.99
C CYS A 165 22.12 -13.14 -12.00
N VAL A 166 22.61 -13.57 -10.84
CA VAL A 166 23.07 -14.95 -10.63
C VAL A 166 21.85 -15.81 -10.30
N SER A 167 21.61 -16.85 -11.10
CA SER A 167 20.39 -17.66 -11.03
C SER A 167 20.20 -18.34 -9.68
N SER A 168 21.27 -18.90 -9.13
CA SER A 168 21.26 -19.57 -7.82
C SER A 168 20.96 -18.60 -6.66
N ALA A 169 21.59 -17.42 -6.65
CA ALA A 169 21.40 -16.42 -5.60
C ALA A 169 20.01 -15.76 -5.69
N PHE A 170 19.51 -15.55 -6.92
CA PHE A 170 18.20 -15.00 -7.15
C PHE A 170 17.08 -15.95 -6.71
N THR A 171 17.17 -17.24 -7.04
CA THR A 171 16.18 -18.23 -6.61
C THR A 171 16.15 -18.40 -5.08
N GLN A 172 17.32 -18.37 -4.42
CA GLN A 172 17.38 -18.35 -2.94
C GLN A 172 16.69 -17.13 -2.33
N LEU A 173 16.89 -15.95 -2.93
CA LEU A 173 16.23 -14.72 -2.48
C LEU A 173 14.70 -14.84 -2.62
N VAL A 174 14.22 -15.38 -3.74
CA VAL A 174 12.80 -15.61 -3.97
C VAL A 174 12.22 -16.60 -2.96
N SER A 175 12.91 -17.72 -2.70
CA SER A 175 12.52 -18.68 -1.66
C SER A 175 12.40 -18.02 -0.30
N LYS A 176 13.37 -17.18 0.07
CA LYS A 176 13.34 -16.44 1.33
C LYS A 176 12.15 -15.49 1.43
N VAL A 177 11.82 -14.77 0.35
CA VAL A 177 10.65 -13.89 0.32
C VAL A 177 9.35 -14.70 0.49
N ARG A 178 9.29 -15.92 -0.05
CA ARG A 178 8.13 -16.81 0.16
C ARG A 178 8.03 -17.31 1.60
N GLU A 179 9.16 -17.70 2.20
CA GLU A 179 9.23 -18.27 3.55
C GLU A 179 9.05 -17.23 4.66
N ASN A 180 9.62 -16.03 4.53
CA ASN A 180 9.49 -14.95 5.53
C ASN A 180 8.04 -14.47 5.72
N THR A 181 7.11 -14.99 4.94
CA THR A 181 5.74 -14.50 4.84
C THR A 181 4.69 -15.61 4.88
N ALA A 182 5.12 -16.85 5.12
CA ALA A 182 4.31 -18.00 5.46
C ALA A 182 4.23 -18.14 6.99
#